data_AF-A0A512PN27-F1
#
_entry.id   AF-A0A512PN27-F1
#
_cell.length_a   1.000
_cell.length_b   1.000
_cell.length_c   1.000
_cell.angle_alpha   90.00
_cell.angle_beta   90.00
_cell.angle_gamma   90.00
#
_symmetry.space_group_name_H-M   'P 1'
#
loop_
_entity.id
_entity.type
_entity.pdbx_description
1 polymer ?
#
loop_
_entity_poly.entity_id
_entity_poly.type
_entity_poly.pdbx_seq_one_letter_code
_entity_poly.pdbx_strand_id
1 'polypeptide(L)'
;MYSNKDFKKSERIASYAKKPRINRPMFVVTDYAKSKAGNLRYVVRDVNHHSKTAGKKGYITADYAYVRPVYYHSSHKTLTVINPSGVNEYKNKNLSGKVKNFKQGTQLKVKGFVKHNLTTRYLLSNGHYITGNRKLVIAGSQKQPKQIKVKKAIYRYNNANFGKRTKHIKNGTVLKVKKWEYSHPYSATTFGAKRYAVAGGYVTANSKYVKVIK
;
A
#
# COMPACT_ATOMS: atom_id res chain seq x y z
N MET A 1 15.65 -11.23 -1.25
CA MET A 1 15.31 -12.61 -0.84
C MET A 1 16.42 -13.51 -1.32
N TYR A 2 16.88 -14.40 -0.45
CA TYR A 2 18.01 -15.28 -0.68
C TYR A 2 17.58 -16.73 -0.53
N SER A 3 18.29 -17.66 -1.17
CA SER A 3 18.05 -19.09 -1.00
C SER A 3 18.52 -19.60 0.37
N ASN A 4 19.50 -18.93 1.00
CA ASN A 4 20.04 -19.29 2.31
C ASN A 4 20.07 -18.11 3.29
N LYS A 5 20.17 -18.42 4.59
CA LYS A 5 20.09 -17.48 5.73
C LYS A 5 21.28 -16.51 5.88
N ASP A 6 22.42 -16.82 5.27
CA ASP A 6 23.66 -16.03 5.39
C ASP A 6 23.79 -14.90 4.36
N PHE A 7 22.91 -14.87 3.34
CA PHE A 7 22.81 -13.80 2.33
C PHE A 7 24.04 -13.61 1.46
N LYS A 8 24.68 -14.69 1.00
CA LYS A 8 25.75 -14.55 0.00
C LYS A 8 25.18 -13.96 -1.28
N LYS A 9 25.93 -13.07 -1.94
CA LYS A 9 25.48 -12.38 -3.17
C LYS A 9 25.05 -13.37 -4.27
N SER A 10 25.75 -14.50 -4.39
CA SER A 10 25.45 -15.59 -5.33
C SER A 10 24.12 -16.31 -5.04
N GLU A 11 23.63 -16.26 -3.81
CA GLU A 11 22.40 -16.92 -3.35
C GLU A 11 21.16 -16.02 -3.48
N ARG A 12 21.30 -14.83 -4.07
CA ARG A 12 20.21 -13.86 -4.15
C ARG A 12 19.18 -14.28 -5.20
N ILE A 13 18.01 -14.72 -4.74
CA ILE A 13 16.86 -15.07 -5.59
C ILE A 13 16.22 -13.83 -6.22
N ALA A 14 16.06 -12.76 -5.43
CA ALA A 14 15.35 -11.56 -5.86
C ALA A 14 15.74 -10.31 -5.05
N SER A 15 15.70 -9.15 -5.70
CA SER A 15 15.78 -7.83 -5.07
C SER A 15 14.42 -7.13 -5.11
N TYR A 16 14.19 -6.23 -4.15
CA TYR A 16 12.96 -5.46 -4.05
C TYR A 16 13.33 -4.01 -3.76
N ALA A 17 12.95 -3.11 -4.65
CA ALA A 17 13.12 -1.68 -4.47
C ALA A 17 12.28 -1.20 -3.27
N LYS A 18 12.72 -0.11 -2.65
CA LYS A 18 11.88 0.62 -1.70
C LYS A 18 10.59 1.04 -2.41
N LYS A 19 9.44 0.74 -1.81
CA LYS A 19 8.11 1.10 -2.36
C LYS A 19 7.34 2.01 -1.41
N PRO A 20 6.47 2.89 -1.95
CA PRO A 20 5.41 3.53 -1.20
C PRO A 20 4.61 2.49 -0.41
N ARG A 21 4.12 2.88 0.77
CA ARG A 21 3.45 1.98 1.73
C ARG A 21 2.43 1.06 1.06
N ILE A 22 1.54 1.59 0.23
CA ILE A 22 0.45 0.82 -0.41
C ILE A 22 0.95 -0.20 -1.44
N ASN A 23 2.19 -0.07 -1.94
CA ASN A 23 2.79 -0.91 -2.98
C ASN A 23 3.93 -1.79 -2.47
N ARG A 24 4.19 -1.84 -1.16
CA ARG A 24 5.27 -2.68 -0.60
C ARG A 24 5.04 -4.16 -0.89
N PRO A 25 6.10 -4.93 -1.19
CA PRO A 25 5.98 -6.37 -1.33
C PRO A 25 5.55 -7.01 -0.02
N MET A 26 4.81 -8.11 -0.11
CA MET A 26 4.35 -8.88 1.04
C MET A 26 4.94 -10.29 1.01
N PHE A 27 5.16 -10.82 2.21
CA PHE A 27 5.71 -12.14 2.44
C PHE A 27 4.92 -12.80 3.57
N VAL A 28 4.63 -14.08 3.42
CA VAL A 28 4.15 -14.91 4.53
C VAL A 28 5.37 -15.47 5.23
N VAL A 29 5.54 -15.16 6.51
CA VAL A 29 6.55 -15.79 7.35
C VAL A 29 6.07 -17.20 7.67
N THR A 30 6.88 -18.19 7.32
CA THR A 30 6.60 -19.61 7.55
C THR A 30 7.46 -20.20 8.65
N ASP A 31 8.65 -19.63 8.89
CA ASP A 31 9.56 -20.06 9.95
C ASP A 31 10.60 -18.96 10.26
N TYR A 32 11.48 -19.21 11.22
CA TYR A 32 12.55 -18.33 11.67
C TYR A 32 13.89 -19.06 11.59
N ALA A 33 14.95 -18.31 11.28
CA ALA A 33 16.31 -18.86 11.26
C ALA A 33 17.31 -17.86 11.83
N LYS A 34 18.47 -18.35 12.28
CA LYS A 34 19.63 -17.51 12.63
C LYS A 34 20.76 -17.76 11.64
N SER A 35 21.32 -16.69 11.06
CA SER A 35 22.55 -16.78 10.26
C SER A 35 23.71 -17.32 11.10
N LYS A 36 24.83 -17.70 10.46
CA LYS A 36 26.06 -18.08 11.17
C LYS A 36 26.53 -17.00 12.16
N ALA A 37 26.37 -15.73 11.80
CA ALA A 37 26.67 -14.58 12.65
C ALA A 37 25.56 -14.24 13.67
N GLY A 38 24.61 -15.14 13.95
CA GLY A 38 23.56 -14.95 14.95
C GLY A 38 22.36 -14.07 14.54
N ASN A 39 22.43 -13.34 13.42
CA ASN A 39 21.34 -12.48 12.96
C ASN A 39 20.03 -13.24 12.68
N LEU A 40 18.92 -12.73 13.19
CA LEU A 40 17.58 -13.27 12.92
C LEU A 40 17.18 -13.07 11.45
N ARG A 41 16.61 -14.11 10.86
CA ARG A 41 16.06 -14.17 9.50
C ARG A 41 14.64 -14.70 9.54
N TYR A 42 13.80 -14.21 8.64
CA TYR A 42 12.51 -14.83 8.36
C TYR A 42 12.64 -15.78 7.18
N VAL A 43 12.15 -17.01 7.37
CA VAL A 43 11.84 -17.93 6.27
C VAL A 43 10.47 -17.53 5.74
N VAL A 44 10.40 -17.27 4.45
CA VAL A 44 9.21 -16.66 3.85
C VAL A 44 8.79 -17.35 2.56
N ARG A 45 7.50 -17.19 2.25
CA ARG A 45 6.93 -17.36 0.92
C ARG A 45 6.51 -16.00 0.36
N ASP A 46 6.95 -15.69 -0.86
CA ASP A 46 6.56 -14.49 -1.59
C ASP A 46 5.10 -14.58 -2.05
N VAL A 47 4.27 -13.58 -1.70
CA VAL A 47 2.84 -13.53 -2.05
C VAL A 47 2.48 -12.35 -2.96
N ASN A 48 3.45 -11.87 -3.74
CA ASN A 48 3.26 -10.79 -4.70
C ASN A 48 2.81 -11.37 -6.05
N HIS A 49 1.52 -11.73 -6.17
CA HIS A 49 0.95 -12.48 -7.30
C HIS A 49 1.18 -11.89 -8.72
N HIS A 50 1.53 -10.61 -8.83
CA HIS A 50 1.89 -9.98 -10.12
C HIS A 50 3.38 -10.10 -10.48
N SER A 51 4.18 -10.77 -9.67
CA SER A 51 5.63 -10.92 -9.83
C SER A 51 6.01 -12.34 -10.24
N LYS A 52 7.10 -12.47 -11.01
CA LYS A 52 7.77 -13.75 -11.31
C LYS A 52 8.28 -14.49 -10.07
N THR A 53 8.34 -13.81 -8.92
CA THR A 53 8.77 -14.39 -7.65
C THR A 53 7.62 -14.92 -6.80
N ALA A 54 6.36 -14.74 -7.23
CA ALA A 54 5.20 -15.24 -6.51
C ALA A 54 5.33 -16.73 -6.22
N GLY A 55 5.06 -17.13 -4.97
CA GLY A 55 5.16 -18.52 -4.51
C GLY A 55 6.56 -18.99 -4.14
N LYS A 56 7.63 -18.29 -4.57
CA LYS A 56 9.00 -18.67 -4.21
C LYS A 56 9.20 -18.60 -2.69
N LYS A 57 9.96 -19.56 -2.17
CA LYS A 57 10.40 -19.60 -0.78
C LYS A 57 11.84 -19.09 -0.67
N GLY A 58 12.19 -18.56 0.49
CA GLY A 58 13.56 -18.14 0.78
C GLY A 58 13.67 -17.38 2.09
N TYR A 59 14.76 -16.66 2.25
CA TYR A 59 15.10 -15.93 3.47
C TYR A 59 15.10 -14.42 3.21
N ILE A 60 14.56 -13.66 4.15
CA ILE A 60 14.65 -12.20 4.21
C ILE A 60 15.11 -11.74 5.59
N THR A 61 15.64 -10.51 5.66
CA THR A 61 16.10 -9.96 6.94
C THR A 61 14.93 -9.81 7.90
N ALA A 62 15.16 -10.02 9.19
CA ALA A 62 14.21 -9.68 10.25
C ALA A 62 14.38 -8.24 10.77
N ASP A 63 15.39 -7.51 10.27
CA ASP A 63 15.70 -6.15 10.69
C ASP A 63 14.54 -5.18 10.37
N TYR A 64 14.08 -4.52 11.43
CA TYR A 64 12.95 -3.61 11.45
C TYR A 64 13.15 -2.33 10.62
N ALA A 65 14.39 -2.00 10.25
CA ALA A 65 14.69 -0.95 9.28
C ALA A 65 14.20 -1.31 7.87
N TYR A 66 14.14 -2.61 7.53
CA TYR A 66 13.80 -3.10 6.20
C TYR A 66 12.41 -3.75 6.12
N VAL A 67 11.98 -4.40 7.19
CA VAL A 67 10.71 -5.14 7.22
C VAL A 67 9.77 -4.61 8.31
N ARG A 68 8.47 -4.72 8.05
CA ARG A 68 7.40 -4.36 8.99
C ARG A 68 6.26 -5.38 8.88
N PRO A 69 5.55 -5.69 9.97
CA PRO A 69 4.34 -6.49 9.89
C PRO A 69 3.34 -5.88 8.91
N VAL A 70 2.69 -6.72 8.11
CA VAL A 70 1.65 -6.28 7.16
C VAL A 70 0.39 -5.85 7.91
N TYR A 71 0.09 -6.48 9.04
CA TYR A 71 -1.08 -6.21 9.85
C TYR A 71 -0.74 -5.34 11.06
N TYR A 72 -1.71 -4.55 11.54
CA TYR A 72 -1.61 -3.92 12.86
C TYR A 72 -1.56 -4.99 13.96
N HIS A 73 -0.92 -4.66 15.08
CA HIS A 73 -0.77 -5.52 16.27
C HIS A 73 -1.45 -4.95 17.52
N SER A 74 -2.04 -3.76 17.44
CA SER A 74 -2.73 -3.10 18.55
C SER A 74 -4.00 -2.41 18.05
N SER A 75 -4.90 -2.15 18.99
CA SER A 75 -6.13 -1.41 18.72
C SER A 75 -5.85 0.08 18.51
N HIS A 76 -6.66 0.69 17.65
CA HIS A 76 -6.69 2.12 17.36
C HIS A 76 -8.15 2.54 17.35
N LYS A 77 -8.45 3.80 17.70
CA LYS A 77 -9.83 4.32 17.72
C LYS A 77 -10.33 4.77 16.34
N THR A 78 -9.40 5.20 15.49
CA THR A 78 -9.69 5.74 14.16
C THR A 78 -8.76 5.14 13.13
N LEU A 79 -9.30 4.79 11.97
CA LEU A 79 -8.55 4.39 10.79
C LEU A 79 -8.93 5.27 9.60
N THR A 80 -7.98 5.54 8.72
CA THR A 80 -8.25 6.11 7.39
C THR A 80 -7.98 5.07 6.31
N VAL A 81 -8.88 4.93 5.36
CA VAL A 81 -8.68 4.07 4.18
C VAL A 81 -7.65 4.72 3.24
N ILE A 82 -6.60 3.98 2.86
CA ILE A 82 -5.55 4.47 1.95
C ILE A 82 -5.44 3.68 0.66
N ASN A 83 -6.11 2.53 0.55
CA ASN A 83 -6.14 1.78 -0.69
C ASN A 83 -6.87 2.58 -1.79
N PRO A 84 -6.29 2.77 -2.99
CA PRO A 84 -6.96 3.45 -4.10
C PRO A 84 -8.26 2.78 -4.55
N SER A 85 -8.37 1.45 -4.35
CA SER A 85 -9.58 0.66 -4.63
C SER A 85 -10.54 0.55 -3.43
N GLY A 86 -10.26 1.28 -2.34
CA GLY A 86 -11.06 1.25 -1.13
C GLY A 86 -10.86 0.00 -0.27
N VAL A 87 -11.67 -0.13 0.79
CA VAL A 87 -11.67 -1.26 1.72
C VAL A 87 -13.09 -1.74 1.91
N ASN A 88 -13.30 -3.04 1.79
CA ASN A 88 -14.61 -3.64 2.03
C ASN A 88 -14.86 -3.80 3.54
N GLU A 89 -16.12 -3.60 3.89
CA GLU A 89 -16.75 -3.97 5.16
C GLU A 89 -17.38 -5.36 5.06
N TYR A 90 -17.31 -6.13 6.13
CA TYR A 90 -17.78 -7.52 6.18
C TYR A 90 -18.55 -7.80 7.46
N LYS A 91 -19.57 -8.66 7.38
CA LYS A 91 -20.31 -9.12 8.56
C LYS A 91 -19.44 -9.95 9.51
N ASN A 92 -18.53 -10.75 8.96
CA ASN A 92 -17.80 -11.76 9.73
C ASN A 92 -16.30 -11.49 9.83
N LYS A 93 -15.67 -11.94 10.93
CA LYS A 93 -14.22 -11.77 11.21
C LYS A 93 -13.30 -12.39 10.14
N ASN A 94 -13.74 -13.45 9.48
CA ASN A 94 -13.02 -14.09 8.37
C ASN A 94 -13.13 -13.31 7.05
N LEU A 95 -13.75 -12.12 7.05
CA LEU A 95 -14.04 -11.29 5.87
C LEU A 95 -15.02 -11.95 4.88
N SER A 96 -15.98 -12.73 5.38
CA SER A 96 -17.14 -13.16 4.59
C SER A 96 -18.35 -12.24 4.82
N GLY A 97 -19.33 -12.30 3.91
CA GLY A 97 -20.52 -11.44 3.98
C GLY A 97 -20.18 -9.98 3.73
N LYS A 98 -19.63 -9.67 2.54
CA LYS A 98 -19.33 -8.30 2.12
C LYS A 98 -20.59 -7.43 2.20
N VAL A 99 -20.47 -6.25 2.83
CA VAL A 99 -21.57 -5.30 3.02
C VAL A 99 -21.45 -4.15 2.02
N LYS A 100 -20.36 -3.36 2.14
CA LYS A 100 -20.08 -2.21 1.25
C LYS A 100 -18.59 -1.95 1.14
N ASN A 101 -18.22 -1.01 0.28
CA ASN A 101 -16.83 -0.57 0.12
C ASN A 101 -16.66 0.89 0.57
N PHE A 102 -15.71 1.12 1.45
CA PHE A 102 -15.27 2.45 1.85
C PHE A 102 -14.21 2.96 0.88
N LYS A 103 -14.45 4.14 0.30
CA LYS A 103 -13.54 4.78 -0.65
C LYS A 103 -12.24 5.22 0.03
N GLN A 104 -11.19 5.41 -0.76
CA GLN A 104 -9.95 6.02 -0.27
C GLN A 104 -10.25 7.34 0.43
N GLY A 105 -9.72 7.50 1.64
CA GLY A 105 -9.92 8.67 2.47
C GLY A 105 -11.05 8.63 3.48
N THR A 106 -11.91 7.61 3.43
CA THR A 106 -12.92 7.43 4.46
C THR A 106 -12.25 7.21 5.81
N GLN A 107 -12.66 8.00 6.80
CA GLN A 107 -12.28 7.83 8.20
C GLN A 107 -13.32 6.96 8.89
N LEU A 108 -12.85 5.94 9.60
CA LEU A 108 -13.65 4.92 10.24
C LEU A 108 -13.35 4.93 11.73
N LYS A 109 -14.40 5.11 12.54
CA LYS A 109 -14.34 4.85 13.98
C LYS A 109 -14.44 3.34 14.19
N VAL A 110 -13.54 2.81 14.99
CA VAL A 110 -13.44 1.38 15.31
C VAL A 110 -13.43 1.22 16.82
N LYS A 111 -14.16 0.21 17.32
CA LYS A 111 -14.36 -0.04 18.75
C LYS A 111 -13.62 -1.26 19.26
N GLY A 112 -13.16 -2.12 18.36
CA GLY A 112 -12.48 -3.36 18.72
C GLY A 112 -11.44 -3.78 17.70
N PHE A 113 -10.61 -4.72 18.12
CA PHE A 113 -9.51 -5.24 17.34
C PHE A 113 -9.37 -6.73 17.65
N VAL A 114 -9.38 -7.57 16.61
CA VAL A 114 -9.34 -9.02 16.77
C VAL A 114 -8.29 -9.65 15.89
N LYS A 115 -7.63 -10.69 16.40
CA LYS A 115 -6.76 -11.56 15.63
C LYS A 115 -7.59 -12.63 14.92
N HIS A 116 -7.18 -12.97 13.71
CA HIS A 116 -7.73 -14.08 12.93
C HIS A 116 -6.59 -14.74 12.15
N ASN A 117 -6.11 -15.87 12.66
CA ASN A 117 -4.91 -16.57 12.16
C ASN A 117 -3.70 -15.61 12.13
N LEU A 118 -3.01 -15.52 10.98
CA LEU A 118 -1.87 -14.62 10.76
C LEU A 118 -2.25 -13.15 10.48
N THR A 119 -3.53 -12.81 10.63
CA THR A 119 -4.06 -11.52 10.21
C THR A 119 -4.87 -10.86 11.32
N THR A 120 -5.16 -9.57 11.18
CA THR A 120 -5.97 -8.83 12.17
C THR A 120 -7.11 -8.09 11.50
N ARG A 121 -8.14 -7.79 12.30
CA ARG A 121 -9.36 -7.09 11.89
C ARG A 121 -9.67 -6.00 12.90
N TYR A 122 -10.36 -4.97 12.44
CA TYR A 122 -11.00 -4.01 13.32
C TYR A 122 -12.51 -4.18 13.28
N LEU A 123 -13.12 -4.07 14.46
CA LEU A 123 -14.56 -4.06 14.66
C LEU A 123 -15.07 -2.62 14.59
N LEU A 124 -15.98 -2.37 13.66
CA LEU A 124 -16.70 -1.11 13.51
C LEU A 124 -17.80 -0.99 14.58
N SER A 125 -18.32 0.22 14.78
CA SER A 125 -19.36 0.47 15.78
C SER A 125 -20.62 -0.38 15.57
N ASN A 126 -20.97 -0.65 14.31
CA ASN A 126 -22.10 -1.48 13.90
C ASN A 126 -21.87 -3.01 14.00
N GLY A 127 -20.75 -3.45 14.59
CA GLY A 127 -20.47 -4.89 14.76
C GLY A 127 -19.83 -5.57 13.55
N HIS A 128 -19.59 -4.85 12.45
CA HIS A 128 -18.93 -5.39 11.26
C HIS A 128 -17.41 -5.26 11.32
N TYR A 129 -16.73 -5.95 10.41
CA TYR A 129 -15.28 -6.05 10.37
C TYR A 129 -14.67 -5.39 9.13
N ILE A 130 -13.50 -4.80 9.32
CA ILE A 130 -12.60 -4.38 8.24
C ILE A 130 -11.20 -4.95 8.46
N THR A 131 -10.40 -5.01 7.39
CA THR A 131 -9.02 -5.50 7.44
C THR A 131 -8.11 -4.62 8.31
N GLY A 132 -7.22 -5.25 9.08
CA GLY A 132 -6.11 -4.59 9.77
C GLY A 132 -4.86 -4.42 8.91
N ASN A 133 -4.92 -4.68 7.59
CA ASN A 133 -3.78 -4.60 6.68
C ASN A 133 -3.32 -3.15 6.50
N ARG A 134 -2.07 -2.88 6.91
CA ARG A 134 -1.43 -1.55 6.89
C ARG A 134 -1.25 -0.99 5.48
N LYS A 135 -1.29 -1.80 4.41
CA LYS A 135 -1.28 -1.31 3.02
C LYS A 135 -2.64 -0.74 2.60
N LEU A 136 -3.71 -1.12 3.29
CA LEU A 136 -5.08 -0.76 2.92
C LEU A 136 -5.67 0.30 3.83
N VAL A 137 -5.27 0.30 5.11
CA VAL A 137 -5.65 1.29 6.12
C VAL A 137 -4.44 1.86 6.85
N ILE A 138 -4.63 3.02 7.45
CA ILE A 138 -3.65 3.67 8.32
C ILE A 138 -4.33 4.18 9.59
N ALA A 139 -3.65 4.02 10.71
CA ALA A 139 -4.07 4.50 12.01
C ALA A 139 -4.18 6.02 12.04
N GLY A 140 -5.23 6.51 12.71
CA GLY A 140 -5.52 7.92 12.88
C GLY A 140 -6.20 8.57 11.67
N SER A 141 -6.41 9.87 11.81
CA SER A 141 -6.95 10.74 10.76
C SER A 141 -5.84 11.11 9.78
N GLN A 142 -6.03 10.86 8.50
CA GLN A 142 -5.11 11.27 7.45
C GLN A 142 -5.80 12.17 6.45
N LYS A 143 -5.31 13.42 6.34
CA LYS A 143 -5.80 14.38 5.35
C LYS A 143 -5.58 13.82 3.94
N GLN A 144 -6.63 13.86 3.14
CA GLN A 144 -6.58 13.40 1.76
C GLN A 144 -6.68 14.58 0.81
N PRO A 145 -5.94 14.59 -0.30
CA PRO A 145 -6.09 15.59 -1.32
C PRO A 145 -7.46 15.43 -1.98
N LYS A 146 -8.31 16.43 -1.84
CA LYS A 146 -9.61 16.56 -2.50
C LYS A 146 -9.50 17.48 -3.72
N GLN A 147 -8.64 18.50 -3.66
CA GLN A 147 -8.39 19.41 -4.77
C GLN A 147 -6.91 19.81 -4.87
N ILE A 148 -6.48 20.04 -6.09
CA ILE A 148 -5.14 20.55 -6.39
C ILE A 148 -5.24 21.79 -7.28
N LYS A 149 -4.34 22.75 -7.07
CA LYS A 149 -4.08 23.87 -7.98
C LYS A 149 -2.82 23.59 -8.78
N VAL A 150 -2.89 23.73 -10.10
CA VAL A 150 -1.75 23.59 -11.01
C VAL A 150 -0.86 24.83 -10.91
N LYS A 151 0.42 24.65 -10.56
CA LYS A 151 1.41 25.74 -10.41
C LYS A 151 2.17 26.02 -11.71
N LYS A 152 2.48 24.98 -12.46
CA LYS A 152 3.14 25.02 -13.77
C LYS A 152 2.32 24.18 -14.73
N ALA A 153 2.31 24.54 -16.01
CA ALA A 153 1.55 23.77 -17.00
C ALA A 153 1.94 22.28 -16.97
N ILE A 154 0.96 21.40 -17.07
CA ILE A 154 1.12 19.94 -17.01
C ILE A 154 0.28 19.26 -18.08
N TYR A 155 0.49 17.96 -18.27
CA TYR A 155 -0.38 17.12 -19.08
C TYR A 155 -1.22 16.17 -18.22
N ARG A 156 -2.43 15.87 -18.70
CA ARG A 156 -3.26 14.75 -18.27
C ARG A 156 -2.92 13.51 -19.09
N TYR A 157 -2.91 12.35 -18.45
CA TYR A 157 -2.58 11.07 -19.05
C TYR A 157 -3.69 10.04 -18.86
N ASN A 158 -3.73 9.01 -19.69
CA ASN A 158 -4.71 7.93 -19.60
C ASN A 158 -4.55 7.03 -18.36
N ASN A 159 -3.34 6.87 -17.82
CA ASN A 159 -3.04 6.00 -16.68
C ASN A 159 -1.97 6.59 -15.75
N ALA A 160 -1.78 6.00 -14.57
CA ALA A 160 -0.79 6.46 -13.59
C ALA A 160 0.68 6.30 -14.05
N ASN A 161 0.95 5.44 -15.01
CA ASN A 161 2.27 5.30 -15.64
C ASN A 161 2.53 6.35 -16.72
N PHE A 162 1.57 7.21 -17.01
CA PHE A 162 1.66 8.25 -18.03
C PHE A 162 1.86 7.71 -19.46
N GLY A 163 1.14 6.63 -19.81
CA GLY A 163 1.29 5.99 -21.12
C GLY A 163 0.95 6.88 -22.34
N LYS A 164 -0.17 7.61 -22.31
CA LYS A 164 -0.58 8.51 -23.41
C LYS A 164 -1.01 9.87 -22.87
N ARG A 165 -0.47 10.95 -23.43
CA ARG A 165 -0.93 12.33 -23.17
C ARG A 165 -2.32 12.51 -23.79
N THR A 166 -3.23 13.09 -23.01
CA THR A 166 -4.63 13.26 -23.42
C THR A 166 -5.09 14.71 -23.43
N LYS A 167 -4.49 15.58 -22.61
CA LYS A 167 -4.86 16.99 -22.53
C LYS A 167 -3.73 17.82 -21.91
N HIS A 168 -3.47 19.00 -22.48
CA HIS A 168 -2.64 20.02 -21.84
C HIS A 168 -3.46 20.81 -20.81
N ILE A 169 -2.90 21.08 -19.63
CA ILE A 169 -3.56 21.80 -18.53
C ILE A 169 -2.70 23.00 -18.15
N LYS A 170 -3.27 24.20 -18.31
CA LYS A 170 -2.62 25.48 -18.00
C LYS A 170 -2.40 25.63 -16.49
N ASN A 171 -1.43 26.48 -16.12
CA ASN A 171 -1.24 26.92 -14.73
C ASN A 171 -2.53 27.58 -14.19
N GLY A 172 -2.67 27.65 -12.87
CA GLY A 172 -3.85 28.20 -12.20
C GLY A 172 -5.05 27.24 -12.15
N THR A 173 -5.17 26.30 -13.09
CA THR A 173 -6.29 25.34 -13.13
C THR A 173 -6.45 24.58 -11.82
N VAL A 174 -7.68 24.52 -11.31
CA VAL A 174 -8.05 23.72 -10.14
C VAL A 174 -8.67 22.40 -10.60
N LEU A 175 -8.17 21.29 -10.07
CA LEU A 175 -8.64 19.95 -10.40
C LEU A 175 -9.14 19.23 -9.14
N LYS A 176 -10.31 18.59 -9.26
CA LYS A 176 -10.83 17.68 -8.23
C LYS A 176 -10.09 16.35 -8.29
N VAL A 177 -9.53 15.92 -7.17
CA VAL A 177 -8.85 14.64 -7.02
C VAL A 177 -9.88 13.59 -6.63
N LYS A 178 -9.98 12.52 -7.43
CA LYS A 178 -10.87 11.37 -7.18
C LYS A 178 -10.21 10.37 -6.22
N LYS A 179 -8.93 10.09 -6.45
CA LYS A 179 -8.07 9.21 -5.65
C LYS A 179 -6.60 9.52 -5.96
N TRP A 180 -5.69 8.98 -5.16
CA TRP A 180 -4.26 8.96 -5.46
C TRP A 180 -3.73 7.54 -5.47
N GLU A 181 -2.74 7.29 -6.32
CA GLU A 181 -2.02 6.03 -6.43
C GLU A 181 -0.58 6.29 -6.89
N TYR A 182 0.20 5.24 -7.14
CA TYR A 182 1.59 5.36 -7.56
C TYR A 182 1.80 4.66 -8.90
N SER A 183 2.68 5.23 -9.74
CA SER A 183 3.16 4.56 -10.95
C SER A 183 3.96 3.30 -10.60
N HIS A 184 4.06 2.38 -11.56
CA HIS A 184 4.76 1.10 -11.44
C HIS A 184 4.43 0.35 -10.14
N PRO A 185 3.13 0.11 -9.82
CA PRO A 185 2.72 -0.42 -8.52
C PRO A 185 3.34 -1.78 -8.20
N TYR A 186 3.65 -2.58 -9.23
CA TYR A 186 4.18 -3.94 -9.10
C TYR A 186 5.66 -4.08 -9.50
N SER A 187 6.34 -2.99 -9.87
CA SER A 187 7.76 -3.06 -10.23
C SER A 187 8.61 -3.37 -9.00
N ALA A 188 9.49 -4.36 -9.15
CA ALA A 188 10.50 -4.72 -8.15
C ALA A 188 11.73 -3.80 -8.18
N THR A 189 11.88 -2.95 -9.20
CA THR A 189 13.08 -2.11 -9.40
C THR A 189 12.79 -0.62 -9.30
N THR A 190 11.54 -0.21 -9.48
CA THR A 190 11.15 1.21 -9.54
C THR A 190 10.33 1.60 -8.31
N PHE A 191 10.66 2.72 -7.65
CA PHE A 191 9.92 3.24 -6.50
C PHE A 191 8.45 3.53 -6.84
N GLY A 192 8.20 4.29 -7.91
CA GLY A 192 6.87 4.72 -8.35
C GLY A 192 6.52 6.13 -7.88
N ALA A 193 6.09 7.00 -8.81
CA ALA A 193 5.73 8.37 -8.51
C ALA A 193 4.26 8.49 -8.11
N LYS A 194 3.93 9.30 -7.10
CA LYS A 194 2.54 9.55 -6.72
C LYS A 194 1.81 10.27 -7.86
N ARG A 195 0.57 9.85 -8.15
CA ARG A 195 -0.31 10.40 -9.18
C ARG A 195 -1.68 10.70 -8.60
N TYR A 196 -2.33 11.72 -9.14
CA TYR A 196 -3.71 12.04 -8.84
C TYR A 196 -4.60 11.60 -10.00
N ALA A 197 -5.63 10.82 -9.70
CA ALA A 197 -6.72 10.56 -10.63
C ALA A 197 -7.67 11.76 -10.59
N VAL A 198 -7.97 12.31 -11.77
CA VAL A 198 -8.87 13.46 -11.98
C VAL A 198 -9.91 13.09 -13.04
N ALA A 199 -10.80 14.02 -13.39
CA ALA A 199 -11.73 13.78 -14.50
C ALA A 199 -10.96 13.55 -15.83
N GLY A 200 -11.24 12.41 -16.47
CA GLY A 200 -10.66 12.01 -17.75
C GLY A 200 -9.20 11.51 -17.73
N GLY A 201 -8.60 11.24 -16.56
CA GLY A 201 -7.27 10.64 -16.51
C GLY A 201 -6.47 10.93 -15.24
N TYR A 202 -5.16 10.98 -15.39
CA TYR A 202 -4.18 11.13 -14.31
C TYR A 202 -3.27 12.33 -14.54
N VAL A 203 -2.87 12.98 -13.45
CA VAL A 203 -1.91 14.09 -13.44
C VAL A 203 -0.83 13.86 -12.39
N THR A 204 0.24 14.66 -12.46
CA THR A 204 1.36 14.54 -11.54
C THR A 204 0.95 14.96 -10.12
N ALA A 205 1.42 14.26 -9.09
CA ALA A 205 1.31 14.72 -7.70
C ALA A 205 2.59 15.42 -7.21
N ASN A 206 3.56 15.69 -8.10
CA ASN A 206 4.81 16.36 -7.75
C ASN A 206 4.52 17.79 -7.28
N SER A 207 4.94 18.10 -6.05
CA SER A 207 4.72 19.39 -5.40
C SER A 207 5.35 20.57 -6.14
N LYS A 208 6.31 20.36 -7.05
CA LYS A 208 6.84 21.41 -7.93
C LYS A 208 5.81 21.90 -8.96
N TYR A 209 4.89 21.04 -9.38
CA TYR A 209 3.91 21.32 -10.45
C TYR A 209 2.49 21.54 -9.93
N VAL A 210 2.14 20.97 -8.78
CA VAL A 210 0.80 21.08 -8.19
C VAL A 210 0.86 21.36 -6.69
N LYS A 211 -0.15 22.03 -6.15
CA LYS A 211 -0.34 22.27 -4.70
C LYS A 211 -1.68 21.69 -4.28
N VAL A 212 -1.71 20.89 -3.20
CA VAL A 212 -2.98 20.47 -2.58
C VAL A 212 -3.59 21.69 -1.90
N ILE A 213 -4.86 21.98 -2.19
CA ILE A 213 -5.59 23.13 -1.64
C ILE A 213 -6.78 22.71 -0.77
N LYS A 214 -7.20 21.44 -0.85
CA LYS A 214 -8.25 20.85 -0.02
C LYS A 214 -8.04 19.35 0.10
#